data_AF-A0A2M7WMP3-F1
#
_entry.id   AF-A0A2M7WMP3-F1
#
_cell.length_a   1.000
_cell.length_b   1.000
_cell.length_c   1.000
_cell.angle_alpha   90.00
_cell.angle_beta   90.00
_cell.angle_gamma   90.00
#
_symmetry.space_group_name_H-M   'P 1'
#
loop_
_entity.id
_entity.type
_entity.pdbx_description
1 polymer ?
#
loop_
_entity_poly.entity_id
_entity_poly.type
_entity_poly.pdbx_seq_one_letter_code
_entity_poly.pdbx_strand_id
1 'polypeptide(L)'
;MVMMKSLCHITILALFFLASPLWAAGGLSVDARFDLTGDGIIDASDWGRLTEDAKKTYAYESIQALGEDPDAILEKNMTRADRYLQGLRAVYE
;
A
#
# COMPACT_ATOMS: atom_id res chain seq x y z
N MET A 1 39.93 -12.16 -56.01
CA MET A 1 38.47 -12.00 -55.85
C MET A 1 38.11 -12.45 -54.45
N VAL A 2 38.14 -11.53 -53.49
CA VAL A 2 37.80 -11.80 -52.07
C VAL A 2 36.70 -10.81 -51.72
N MET A 3 35.50 -11.33 -51.53
CA MET A 3 34.36 -10.54 -51.07
C MET A 3 33.59 -11.41 -50.09
N MET A 4 33.68 -11.09 -48.80
CA MET A 4 32.57 -11.33 -47.89
C MET A 4 32.57 -10.25 -46.84
N LYS A 5 31.48 -9.48 -46.89
CA LYS A 5 31.24 -8.23 -46.21
C LYS A 5 30.81 -8.52 -44.78
N SER A 6 31.42 -7.79 -43.85
CA SER A 6 30.89 -7.32 -42.57
C SER A 6 29.50 -7.84 -42.20
N LEU A 7 29.42 -8.77 -41.25
CA LEU A 7 28.21 -9.03 -40.46
C LEU A 7 28.53 -8.68 -39.00
N CYS A 8 28.54 -7.38 -38.74
CA CYS A 8 28.18 -6.85 -37.44
C CYS A 8 26.69 -6.49 -37.52
N HIS A 9 25.99 -6.61 -36.39
CA HIS A 9 24.64 -6.11 -36.10
C HIS A 9 23.58 -7.21 -35.97
N ILE A 10 22.76 -7.04 -34.94
CA ILE A 10 21.55 -7.80 -34.57
C ILE A 10 21.80 -8.88 -33.51
N THR A 11 22.06 -8.43 -32.29
CA THR A 11 21.63 -9.12 -31.06
C THR A 11 21.33 -8.07 -29.98
N ILE A 12 20.42 -7.15 -30.30
CA ILE A 12 19.69 -6.36 -29.30
C ILE A 12 18.21 -6.65 -29.57
N LEU A 13 17.72 -7.77 -29.07
CA LEU A 13 16.29 -8.06 -29.09
C LEU A 13 15.94 -8.87 -27.85
N ALA A 14 14.96 -8.35 -27.11
CA ALA A 14 14.24 -8.98 -26.00
C ALA A 14 14.91 -8.94 -24.61
N LEU A 15 15.15 -7.73 -24.09
CA LEU A 15 15.04 -7.44 -22.64
C LEU A 15 13.86 -6.45 -22.45
N PHE A 16 12.68 -6.89 -22.87
CA PHE A 16 11.43 -6.12 -22.74
C PHE A 16 10.31 -7.02 -22.21
N PHE A 17 10.62 -7.91 -21.26
CA PHE A 17 9.61 -8.75 -20.65
C PHE A 17 9.68 -8.65 -19.13
N LEU A 18 8.52 -8.26 -18.58
CA LEU A 18 8.06 -8.41 -17.20
C LEU A 18 8.37 -7.23 -16.25
N ALA A 19 8.03 -6.02 -16.67
CA ALA A 19 7.41 -5.10 -15.71
C ALA A 19 5.96 -5.55 -15.53
N SER A 20 5.73 -6.55 -14.66
CA SER A 20 4.39 -6.80 -14.15
C SER A 20 3.91 -5.50 -13.49
N PRO A 21 2.68 -5.01 -13.74
CA PRO A 21 2.10 -4.06 -12.82
C PRO A 21 1.98 -4.80 -11.49
N LEU A 22 2.84 -4.46 -10.54
CA LEU A 22 2.62 -4.80 -9.15
C LEU A 22 1.39 -4.00 -8.74
N TRP A 23 0.20 -4.52 -9.06
CA TRP A 23 -1.01 -4.12 -8.38
C TRP A 23 -0.80 -4.56 -6.93
N ALA A 24 -0.19 -3.67 -6.15
CA ALA A 24 -0.20 -3.78 -4.70
C ALA A 24 -1.68 -3.90 -4.33
N ALA A 25 -2.06 -5.11 -3.94
CA ALA A 25 -3.43 -5.46 -3.65
C ALA A 25 -3.93 -4.56 -2.52
N GLY A 26 -4.85 -3.65 -2.83
CA GLY A 26 -5.72 -2.93 -1.89
C GLY A 26 -5.10 -1.86 -0.99
N GLY A 27 -3.84 -1.99 -0.55
CA GLY A 27 -3.27 -1.14 0.51
C GLY A 27 -2.87 0.27 0.07
N LEU A 28 -2.28 0.42 -1.13
CA LEU A 28 -1.74 1.71 -1.59
C LEU A 28 -2.80 2.81 -1.77
N SER A 29 -4.10 2.47 -1.90
CA SER A 29 -5.14 3.48 -2.04
C SER A 29 -5.64 4.05 -0.71
N VAL A 30 -5.56 3.27 0.38
CA VAL A 30 -6.03 3.74 1.69
C VAL A 30 -4.97 4.68 2.23
N ASP A 31 -3.72 4.23 2.39
CA ASP A 31 -2.64 5.04 2.97
C ASP A 31 -2.47 6.39 2.25
N ALA A 32 -2.53 6.41 0.91
CA ALA A 32 -2.39 7.63 0.12
C ALA A 32 -3.46 8.71 0.41
N ARG A 33 -4.63 8.34 0.95
CA ARG A 33 -5.68 9.31 1.33
C ARG A 33 -5.43 9.93 2.70
N PHE A 34 -4.67 9.26 3.55
CA PHE A 34 -4.41 9.67 4.92
C PHE A 34 -2.97 10.17 5.11
N ASP A 35 -2.07 9.95 4.14
CA ASP A 35 -0.73 10.54 4.08
C ASP A 35 -0.85 12.06 3.86
N LEU A 36 -0.67 12.81 4.95
CA LEU A 36 -0.75 14.27 4.99
C LEU A 36 0.62 14.93 4.85
N THR A 37 1.71 14.16 4.82
CA THR A 37 3.08 14.64 4.62
C THR A 37 3.54 14.44 3.18
N GLY A 38 2.93 13.50 2.45
CA GLY A 38 3.22 13.16 1.06
C GLY A 38 4.47 12.31 0.89
N ASP A 39 4.89 11.57 1.92
CA ASP A 39 6.08 10.72 1.88
C ASP A 39 5.79 9.27 1.47
N GLY A 40 4.50 8.95 1.26
CA GLY A 40 4.02 7.66 0.79
C GLY A 40 3.76 6.64 1.89
N ILE A 41 3.82 7.03 3.16
CA ILE A 41 3.47 6.18 4.30
C ILE A 41 2.57 6.92 5.29
N ILE A 42 1.94 6.17 6.20
CA ILE A 42 1.32 6.74 7.40
C ILE A 42 2.29 6.60 8.56
N ASP A 43 2.83 7.73 9.02
CA ASP A 43 3.71 7.77 10.17
C ASP A 43 3.11 8.56 11.35
N ALA A 44 3.90 8.79 12.41
CA ALA A 44 3.46 9.53 13.59
C ALA A 44 3.14 11.00 13.30
N SER A 45 3.81 11.63 12.31
CA SER A 45 3.53 13.00 11.89
C SER A 45 2.18 13.10 11.19
N ASP A 46 1.84 12.14 10.31
CA ASP A 46 0.51 12.05 9.71
C ASP A 46 -0.55 11.77 10.77
N TRP A 47 -0.30 10.79 11.63
CA TRP A 47 -1.21 10.42 12.72
C TRP A 47 -1.59 11.60 13.60
N GLY A 48 -0.62 12.42 13.99
CA GLY A 48 -0.83 13.63 14.79
C GLY A 48 -1.64 14.72 14.10
N ARG A 49 -1.78 14.67 12.76
CA ARG A 49 -2.57 15.61 11.95
C ARG A 49 -3.98 15.11 11.67
N LEU A 50 -4.26 13.81 11.86
CA LEU A 50 -5.59 13.24 11.64
C LEU A 50 -6.57 13.63 12.76
N THR A 51 -7.82 13.89 12.39
CA THR A 51 -8.92 13.99 13.35
C THR A 51 -9.28 12.59 13.88
N GLU A 52 -9.94 12.53 15.04
CA GLU A 52 -10.36 11.24 15.61
C GLU A 52 -11.28 10.44 14.68
N ASP A 53 -12.14 11.11 13.91
CA ASP A 53 -13.00 10.44 12.93
C ASP A 53 -12.22 9.98 11.70
N ALA A 54 -11.17 10.72 11.28
CA ALA A 54 -10.27 10.26 10.23
C ALA A 54 -9.46 9.03 10.68
N LYS A 55 -9.00 8.98 11.93
CA LYS A 55 -8.33 7.80 12.51
C LYS A 55 -9.24 6.57 12.52
N LYS A 56 -10.51 6.72 12.90
CA LYS A 56 -11.52 5.63 12.82
C LYS A 56 -11.74 5.17 11.37
N THR A 57 -11.88 6.12 10.46
CA THR A 57 -12.10 5.83 9.03
C THR A 57 -10.90 5.10 8.44
N TYR A 58 -9.69 5.56 8.74
CA TYR A 58 -8.46 4.90 8.33
C TYR A 58 -8.40 3.46 8.83
N ALA A 59 -8.69 3.23 10.11
CA ALA A 59 -8.70 1.88 10.68
C ALA A 59 -9.75 0.97 10.00
N TYR A 60 -10.96 1.48 9.76
CA TYR A 60 -12.03 0.75 9.09
C TYR A 60 -11.65 0.38 7.65
N GLU A 61 -11.23 1.36 6.86
CA GLU A 61 -10.85 1.17 5.45
C GLU A 61 -9.60 0.29 5.30
N SER A 62 -8.65 0.36 6.24
CA SER A 62 -7.47 -0.52 6.25
C SER A 62 -7.87 -1.98 6.39
N ILE A 63 -8.79 -2.30 7.31
CA ILE A 63 -9.30 -3.67 7.48
C ILE A 63 -10.06 -4.13 6.23
N GLN A 64 -10.89 -3.26 5.63
CA GLN A 64 -11.56 -3.59 4.37
C GLN A 64 -10.58 -3.86 3.22
N ALA A 65 -9.52 -3.06 3.12
CA ALA A 65 -8.48 -3.23 2.09
C ALA A 65 -7.70 -4.53 2.23
N LEU A 66 -7.59 -5.07 3.46
CA LEU A 66 -7.04 -6.39 3.74
C LEU A 66 -8.00 -7.54 3.38
N GLY A 67 -9.22 -7.24 2.91
CA GLY A 67 -10.24 -8.23 2.58
C GLY A 67 -10.94 -8.80 3.81
N GLU A 68 -10.83 -8.12 4.94
CA GLU A 68 -11.39 -8.53 6.22
C GLU A 68 -12.65 -7.73 6.57
N ASP A 69 -13.56 -8.32 7.35
CA ASP A 69 -14.75 -7.63 7.85
C ASP A 69 -14.38 -6.70 9.02
N PRO A 70 -14.48 -5.37 8.88
CA PRO A 70 -14.20 -4.42 9.94
C PRO A 70 -15.19 -4.48 11.10
N ASP A 71 -16.43 -4.89 10.84
CA ASP A 71 -17.52 -4.95 11.82
C ASP A 71 -17.56 -6.30 12.57
N ALA A 72 -16.67 -7.23 12.22
CA ALA A 72 -16.54 -8.52 12.90
C ALA A 72 -16.28 -8.32 14.40
N ILE A 73 -17.15 -8.86 15.24
CA ILE A 73 -17.03 -8.79 16.70
C ILE A 73 -15.96 -9.77 17.17
N LEU A 74 -14.95 -9.24 17.86
CA LEU A 74 -13.86 -9.97 18.49
C LEU A 74 -14.09 -10.10 20.00
N GLU A 75 -13.05 -10.55 20.71
CA GLU A 75 -13.05 -10.58 22.17
C GLU A 75 -13.43 -9.22 22.78
N LYS A 76 -14.06 -9.26 23.96
CA LYS A 76 -14.51 -8.06 24.71
C LYS A 76 -15.55 -7.21 23.97
N ASN A 77 -16.33 -7.79 23.06
CA ASN A 77 -17.39 -7.10 22.28
C ASN A 77 -16.86 -5.91 21.45
N MET A 78 -15.61 -5.97 21.01
CA MET A 78 -14.97 -4.93 20.21
C MET A 78 -14.99 -5.33 18.74
N THR A 79 -15.23 -4.39 17.82
CA THR A 79 -15.12 -4.67 16.38
C THR A 79 -13.65 -4.88 15.99
N ARG A 80 -13.43 -5.50 14.82
CA ARG A 80 -12.07 -5.65 14.28
C ARG A 80 -11.42 -4.31 13.97
N ALA A 81 -12.18 -3.37 13.42
CA ALA A 81 -11.70 -2.00 13.19
C ALA A 81 -11.32 -1.29 14.49
N ASP A 82 -12.11 -1.43 15.56
CA ASP A 82 -11.79 -0.85 16.87
C ASP A 82 -10.51 -1.44 17.46
N ARG A 83 -10.31 -2.77 17.33
CA ARG A 83 -9.08 -3.43 17.81
C ARG A 83 -7.86 -2.96 17.03
N TYR A 84 -8.01 -2.76 15.73
CA TYR A 84 -6.93 -2.22 14.90
C TYR A 84 -6.61 -0.77 15.25
N LEU A 85 -7.64 0.08 15.43
CA LEU A 85 -7.49 1.45 15.92
C LEU A 85 -6.79 1.51 17.28
N GLN A 86 -7.10 0.60 18.20
CA GLN A 86 -6.40 0.49 19.47
C GLN A 86 -4.91 0.18 19.29
N GLY A 87 -4.58 -0.71 18.35
CA GLY A 87 -3.19 -1.01 17.99
C GLY A 87 -2.44 0.21 17.44
N LEU A 88 -3.07 0.95 16.51
CA LEU A 88 -2.48 2.17 15.94
C LEU A 88 -2.20 3.23 17.02
N ARG A 89 -3.17 3.44 17.93
CA ARG A 89 -2.97 4.35 19.08
C ARG A 89 -1.80 3.92 19.95
N ALA A 90 -1.66 2.62 20.24
CA ALA A 90 -0.55 2.14 21.05
C ALA A 90 0.85 2.32 20.41
N VAL A 91 0.91 2.54 19.09
CA VAL A 91 2.16 2.77 18.35
C VAL A 91 2.47 4.26 18.20
N TYR A 92 1.45 5.10 18.00
CA TYR A 92 1.62 6.51 17.66
C TYR A 92 1.28 7.50 18.79
N GLU A 93 0.71 7.03 19.91
CA GLU A 93 0.36 7.82 21.11
C GLU A 93 1.06 7.28 22.36
#